data_AF-A0A7X5VQ49-F1
#
_entry.id   AF-A0A7X5VQ49-F1
#
_cell.length_a   1.000
_cell.length_b   1.000
_cell.length_c   1.000
_cell.angle_alpha   90.00
_cell.angle_beta   90.00
_cell.angle_gamma   90.00
#
_symmetry.space_group_name_H-M   'P 1'
#
loop_
_entity.id
_entity.type
_entity.pdbx_description
1 polymer ?
#
loop_
_entity_poly.entity_id
_entity_poly.type
_entity_poly.pdbx_seq_one_letter_code
_entity_poly.pdbx_strand_id
1 'polypeptide(L)' 'DEAGLAGAGGKGLGVLFTDLDGDGAPDLYVANDLTLNHVFRNDGTGRFEDLSLLSGAGFNADGKAEAGMGLAVGDV' A
#
# COMPACT_ATOMS: atom_id res chain seq x y z
N ASP A 1 9.91 -1.72 12.99
CA ASP A 1 10.06 -3.15 13.33
C ASP A 1 8.81 -3.70 13.99
N GLU A 2 8.36 -3.11 15.10
CA GLU A 2 7.20 -3.63 15.86
C GLU A 2 5.88 -3.65 15.09
N ALA A 3 5.64 -2.66 14.22
CA ALA A 3 4.43 -2.54 13.41
C ALA A 3 4.44 -3.39 12.13
N GLY A 4 5.54 -4.06 11.76
CA GLY A 4 5.62 -4.84 10.50
C GLY A 4 5.89 -4.04 9.21
N LEU A 5 6.09 -2.71 9.31
CA LEU A 5 6.33 -1.83 8.14
C LEU A 5 7.81 -1.67 7.74
N ALA A 6 8.75 -2.21 8.53
CA ALA A 6 10.17 -2.01 8.29
C ALA A 6 10.67 -2.85 7.10
N GLY A 7 11.58 -2.28 6.31
CA GLY A 7 12.20 -2.98 5.16
C GLY A 7 11.40 -2.87 3.86
N ALA A 8 10.18 -2.33 3.90
CA ALA A 8 9.50 -1.83 2.71
C ALA A 8 10.23 -0.57 2.21
N GLY A 9 11.15 -0.75 1.27
CA GLY A 9 11.85 0.34 0.62
C GLY A 9 10.94 1.12 -0.32
N GLY A 10 11.51 1.65 -1.41
CA GLY A 10 10.75 2.34 -2.44
C GLY A 10 10.92 3.86 -2.41
N LYS A 11 10.37 4.50 -3.43
CA LYS A 11 10.47 5.94 -3.68
C LYS A 11 9.11 6.59 -3.47
N GLY A 12 8.69 6.69 -2.21
CA GLY A 12 7.35 7.16 -1.84
C GLY A 12 7.08 8.58 -2.34
N LEU A 13 6.01 8.74 -3.11
CA LEU A 13 5.49 10.03 -3.60
C LEU A 13 4.14 10.39 -2.97
N GLY A 14 3.36 9.38 -2.59
CA GLY A 14 2.06 9.57 -1.94
C GLY A 14 1.76 8.45 -0.96
N VAL A 15 1.03 8.78 0.10
CA VAL A 15 0.58 7.83 1.11
C VAL A 15 -0.86 8.12 1.48
N LEU A 16 -1.65 7.07 1.73
CA LEU A 16 -2.98 7.20 2.32
C LEU A 16 -3.24 6.06 3.31
N PHE A 17 -4.07 6.36 4.31
CA PHE A 17 -4.73 5.35 5.14
C PHE A 17 -6.19 5.25 4.73
N THR A 18 -6.68 4.04 4.49
CA THR A 18 -8.10 3.76 4.23
C THR A 18 -8.40 2.31 4.57
N ASP A 19 -9.63 2.02 4.94
CA ASP A 19 -10.12 0.66 5.13
C ASP A 19 -10.34 0.01 3.76
N LEU A 20 -9.40 -0.84 3.29
CA LEU A 20 -9.46 -1.44 1.95
C LEU A 20 -10.24 -2.75 1.93
N ASP A 21 -10.32 -3.45 3.07
CA ASP A 21 -11.00 -4.74 3.18
C ASP A 21 -12.33 -4.70 3.93
N GLY A 22 -12.69 -3.55 4.50
CA GLY A 22 -13.94 -3.30 5.19
C GLY A 22 -13.97 -3.82 6.63
N ASP A 23 -12.83 -4.10 7.25
CA ASP A 23 -12.75 -4.61 8.62
C ASP A 23 -12.76 -3.52 9.71
N GLY A 24 -12.78 -2.24 9.29
CA GLY A 24 -12.81 -1.08 10.16
C GLY A 24 -11.43 -0.65 10.68
N ALA A 25 -10.35 -1.35 10.32
CA ALA A 25 -8.98 -0.96 10.57
C ALA A 25 -8.38 -0.27 9.33
N PRO A 26 -7.86 0.97 9.43
CA PRO A 26 -7.23 1.61 8.29
C PRO A 26 -5.96 0.88 7.85
N ASP A 27 -5.95 0.46 6.58
CA ASP A 27 -4.82 -0.08 5.84
C ASP A 27 -3.94 1.03 5.27
N LEU A 28 -2.71 0.70 4.89
CA LEU A 28 -1.73 1.65 4.37
C LEU A 28 -1.44 1.38 2.88
N TYR A 29 -1.60 2.40 2.05
CA TYR A 29 -1.15 2.38 0.66
C TYR A 29 -0.04 3.41 0.45
N VAL A 30 1.05 3.01 -0.22
CA VAL A 30 2.16 3.88 -0.61
C VAL A 30 2.34 3.84 -2.13
N ALA A 31 2.10 4.97 -2.78
CA ALA A 31 2.42 5.20 -4.17
C ALA A 31 3.91 5.51 -4.30
N ASN A 32 4.60 4.76 -5.15
CA ASN A 32 6.03 4.90 -5.36
C ASN A 32 6.38 5.36 -6.78
N ASP A 33 7.55 5.98 -6.94
CA ASP A 33 8.13 6.38 -8.22
C ASP A 33 8.95 5.25 -8.84
N LEU A 34 8.43 4.57 -9.87
CA LEU A 34 9.14 3.52 -10.62
C LEU A 34 9.68 2.38 -9.72
N THR A 35 9.05 2.16 -8.57
CA THR A 35 9.24 0.99 -7.71
C THR A 35 7.88 0.43 -7.31
N LEU A 36 7.87 -0.80 -6.78
CA LEU A 36 6.67 -1.48 -6.30
C LEU A 36 5.80 -0.54 -5.45
N ASN A 37 4.52 -0.34 -5.79
CA ASN A 37 3.59 0.29 -4.85
C ASN A 37 3.35 -0.63 -3.67
N HIS A 38 3.28 -0.08 -2.47
CA HIS A 38 3.07 -0.88 -1.28
C HIS A 38 1.64 -0.84 -0.82
N VAL A 39 1.13 -2.01 -0.42
CA VAL A 39 -0.17 -2.17 0.22
C VAL A 39 0.05 -2.98 1.49
N PHE A 40 -0.29 -2.41 2.63
CA PHE A 40 -0.20 -3.10 3.91
C PHE A 40 -1.55 -3.15 4.59
N ARG A 41 -1.96 -4.36 4.95
CA ARG A 41 -3.20 -4.60 5.68
C ARG A 41 -2.96 -4.46 7.18
N ASN A 42 -3.77 -3.68 7.88
CA ASN A 42 -3.73 -3.56 9.32
C ASN A 42 -4.59 -4.66 9.97
N ASP A 43 -4.04 -5.44 10.88
CA ASP A 43 -4.78 -6.51 11.56
C ASP A 43 -5.71 -6.02 12.70
N GLY A 44 -5.93 -4.70 12.79
CA GLY A 44 -6.69 -4.05 13.85
C GLY A 44 -5.91 -3.83 15.16
N THR A 45 -4.69 -4.37 15.26
CA THR A 45 -3.81 -4.18 16.43
C THR A 45 -2.68 -3.19 16.17
N GLY A 46 -2.64 -2.60 14.98
CA GLY A 46 -1.54 -1.73 14.53
C GLY A 46 -0.34 -2.50 13.99
N ARG A 47 -0.50 -3.80 13.72
CA ARG A 47 0.47 -4.60 12.97
C ARG A 47 0.01 -4.70 11.53
N PHE A 48 0.99 -4.63 10.64
CA PHE A 48 0.78 -4.54 9.22
C PHE A 48 1.33 -5.77 8.49
N GLU A 49 0.51 -6.38 7.65
CA GLU A 49 0.88 -7.45 6.73
C GLU A 49 1.13 -6.88 5.33
N ASP A 50 2.25 -7.23 4.70
CA ASP A 50 2.56 -6.80 3.34
C ASP A 50 1.76 -7.61 2.31
N LEU A 51 0.80 -6.93 1.66
CA LEU A 51 -0.01 -7.46 0.57
C LEU A 51 0.34 -6.83 -0.79
N SER A 52 1.49 -6.14 -0.91
CA SER A 52 1.85 -5.36 -2.10
C SER A 52 1.76 -6.16 -3.40
N LEU A 53 2.24 -7.41 -3.39
CA LEU A 53 2.19 -8.30 -4.57
C LEU A 53 0.81 -8.92 -4.79
N LEU A 54 0.09 -9.25 -3.72
CA LEU A 54 -1.19 -9.95 -3.78
C LEU A 54 -2.37 -9.01 -4.07
N SER A 55 -2.24 -7.73 -3.72
CA SER A 55 -3.26 -6.69 -3.95
C SER A 55 -3.48 -6.38 -5.44
N GLY A 56 -2.52 -6.72 -6.31
CA GLY A 56 -2.52 -6.34 -7.71
C GLY A 56 -2.19 -4.86 -7.96
N ALA A 57 -1.91 -4.07 -6.92
CA ALA A 57 -1.58 -2.65 -7.07
C ALA A 57 -0.07 -2.38 -7.17
N GLY A 58 0.76 -3.37 -6.82
CA GLY A 58 2.21 -3.24 -6.81
C GLY A 58 2.84 -2.99 -8.19
N PHE A 59 2.29 -3.62 -9.23
CA PHE A 59 2.75 -3.53 -10.61
C PHE A 59 1.55 -3.41 -11.56
N ASN A 60 1.79 -2.91 -12.77
CA ASN A 60 0.79 -2.96 -13.82
C ASN A 60 0.65 -4.38 -14.42
N ALA A 61 -0.27 -4.53 -15.38
CA ALA A 61 -0.58 -5.83 -16.00
C ALA A 61 0.62 -6.50 -16.71
N ASP A 62 1.64 -5.73 -17.09
CA ASP A 62 2.89 -6.25 -17.69
C ASP A 62 3.96 -6.60 -16.63
N GLY A 63 3.65 -6.47 -15.35
CA GLY A 63 4.60 -6.67 -14.24
C GLY A 63 5.62 -5.52 -14.09
N LYS A 64 5.35 -4.33 -14.65
CA LYS A 64 6.23 -3.17 -14.55
C LYS A 64 5.80 -2.25 -13.41
N ALA A 65 6.80 -1.70 -12.72
CA ALA A 65 6.56 -0.66 -11.73
C ALA A 65 6.21 0.65 -12.44
N GLU A 66 5.19 1.32 -11.92
CA GLU A 66 4.73 2.62 -12.44
C GLU A 66 5.13 3.73 -11.47
N ALA A 67 4.99 4.98 -11.91
CA ALA A 67 5.16 6.15 -11.05
C ALA A 67 3.79 6.63 -10.57
N GLY A 68 3.49 6.39 -9.29
CA GLY A 68 2.28 6.92 -8.66
C GLY A 68 2.50 8.35 -8.16
N MET A 69 2.02 9.35 -8.89
CA MET A 69 2.28 10.77 -8.59
C MET A 69 1.31 11.40 -7.58
N GLY A 70 0.17 10.76 -7.32
CA GLY A 70 -0.86 11.28 -6.43
C GLY A 70 -1.89 10.21 -6.11
N LEU A 71 -2.54 10.38 -4.96
CA LEU A 71 -3.52 9.45 -4.42
C LEU A 71 -4.79 10.19 -4.02
N ALA A 72 -5.94 9.59 -4.31
CA ALA A 72 -7.24 10.01 -3.81
C ALA A 72 -8.06 8.76 -3.49
N VAL A 73 -8.86 8.83 -2.43
CA VAL A 73 -9.77 7.76 -2.03
C VAL A 73 -11.18 8.32 -1.95
N GLY A 74 -12.15 7.50 -2.37
CA GLY A 74 -13.57 7.82 -2.33
C GLY A 74 -14.39 6.54 -2.28
N ASP A 75 -15.58 6.63 -1.70
CA ASP A 75 -16.57 5.56 -1.68
C ASP A 75 -17.46 5.63 -2.95
N VAL A 76 -18.22 4.56 -3.24
CA VAL A 76 -19.13 4.43 -4.40
C VAL A 76 -20.58 4.68 -4.00
#